data_AF-A0A1Y4VYL6-F1
#
_entry.id   AF-A0A1Y4VYL6-F1
#
_cell.length_a   1.000
_cell.length_b   1.000
_cell.length_c   1.000
_cell.angle_alpha   90.00
_cell.angle_beta   90.00
_cell.angle_gamma   90.00
#
_symmetry.space_group_name_H-M   'P 1'
#
loop_
_entity.id
_entity.type
_entity.pdbx_description
1 polymer ?
#
loop_
_entity_poly.entity_id
_entity_poly.type
_entity_poly.pdbx_seq_one_letter_code
_entity_poly.pdbx_strand_id
1 'polypeptide(L)'
;MQVTFGIDVSKSTSTVCELIGESKNELTITNNRPGFIQLLHELTAFSKHPQIIFEATGVYSRRLQAFLEDYGYDYVILNPLKAKKEMDMGLRHNKTDKTDAYHLALIQRLYHHPINQLQSQTYKQLNSLSRFYDQLTADLVMAKNRLHQALQSTFPEIENLFSSAKGKNYWQIIVRYPHCELVRREDKKQLINWLMSLKGIAFKHALRTADKLIELAYQAYPVVSCSSIEVEQVQYYAHRLLNLSDQRENLIARMVKLAKSLPNYDLENLESIPGFAQTTAVRVLAELGDLRRFSNPNKINAFIGIDPGRYQSGEMESNLSITKHGNAVARKLLYRAIGQIDNAAKTNPCHIA
;
A
#
# COMPACT_ATOMS: atom_id res chain seq x y z
N MET A 1 2.00 38.19 19.36
CA MET A 1 2.95 37.79 18.31
C MET A 1 2.59 36.39 17.84
N GLN A 2 2.74 36.11 16.55
CA GLN A 2 2.49 34.78 15.98
C GLN A 2 3.72 33.91 16.25
N VAL A 3 3.51 32.74 16.86
CA VAL A 3 4.56 31.79 17.21
C VAL A 3 4.49 30.61 16.26
N THR A 4 5.62 30.24 15.65
CA THR A 4 5.69 29.14 14.69
C THR A 4 6.79 28.15 15.08
N PHE A 5 6.43 26.88 15.13
CA PHE A 5 7.31 25.75 15.41
C PHE A 5 7.58 25.00 14.10
N GLY A 6 8.81 25.07 13.62
CA GLY A 6 9.29 24.20 12.55
C GLY A 6 9.99 22.98 13.14
N ILE A 7 9.57 21.78 12.74
CA ILE A 7 10.12 20.54 13.28
C ILE A 7 10.68 19.70 12.14
N ASP A 8 12.00 19.49 12.16
CA ASP A 8 12.65 18.52 11.30
C ASP A 8 12.70 17.16 12.02
N VAL A 9 12.05 16.15 11.41
CA VAL A 9 11.85 14.84 12.03
C VAL A 9 12.85 13.83 11.48
N SER A 10 13.70 13.34 12.36
CA SER A 10 14.65 12.26 12.08
C SER A 10 14.24 10.93 12.74
N LYS A 11 15.05 9.88 12.60
CA LYS A 11 14.71 8.54 13.13
C LYS A 11 14.57 8.51 14.65
N SER A 12 15.57 9.01 15.38
CA SER A 12 15.67 8.92 16.85
C SER A 12 15.32 10.22 17.56
N THR A 13 15.62 11.35 16.93
CA THR A 13 15.48 12.70 17.47
C THR A 13 14.81 13.59 16.45
N SER A 14 14.25 14.71 16.90
CA SER A 14 13.74 15.78 16.03
C SER A 14 14.31 17.11 16.48
N THR A 15 14.65 17.95 15.51
CA THR A 15 15.10 19.32 15.74
C THR A 15 13.90 20.23 15.68
N VAL A 16 13.68 21.02 16.72
CA VAL A 16 12.55 21.93 16.86
C VAL A 16 13.11 23.36 16.84
N CYS A 17 12.61 24.17 15.92
CA CYS A 17 12.87 25.60 15.88
C CYS A 17 11.59 26.34 16.23
N GLU A 18 11.65 27.10 17.31
CA GLU A 18 10.62 28.03 17.74
C GLU A 18 10.95 29.43 17.20
N LEU A 19 10.01 30.02 16.46
CA LEU A 19 10.16 31.34 15.84
C LEU A 19 9.11 32.31 16.41
N ILE A 20 9.58 33.35 17.10
CA ILE A 20 8.77 34.45 17.66
C ILE A 20 9.28 35.77 17.10
N GLY A 21 8.56 36.34 16.13
CA GLY A 21 9.07 37.51 15.41
C GLY A 21 10.44 37.20 14.79
N GLU A 22 11.45 38.00 15.06
CA GLU A 22 12.82 37.76 14.55
C GLU A 22 13.68 36.90 15.49
N SER A 23 13.18 36.58 16.68
CA SER A 23 13.87 35.73 17.64
C SER A 23 13.60 34.26 17.34
N LYS A 24 14.67 33.46 17.33
CA LYS A 24 14.59 32.00 17.21
C LYS A 24 15.19 31.32 18.44
N ASN A 25 14.55 30.24 18.85
CA ASN A 25 15.04 29.31 19.85
C ASN A 25 15.07 27.90 19.24
N GLU A 26 16.05 27.10 19.62
CA GLU A 26 16.30 25.79 19.02
C GLU A 26 16.47 24.75 20.12
N LEU A 27 15.79 23.63 19.97
CA LEU A 27 15.89 22.51 20.90
C LEU A 27 15.82 21.18 20.13
N THR A 28 16.44 20.15 20.69
CA THR A 28 16.37 18.80 20.16
C THR A 28 15.58 17.92 21.11
N ILE A 29 14.55 17.25 20.60
CA ILE A 29 13.76 16.28 21.35
C ILE A 29 14.05 14.85 20.87
N THR A 30 13.79 13.88 21.74
CA THR A 30 13.80 12.47 21.37
C THR A 30 12.42 12.05 20.84
N ASN A 31 12.37 11.14 19.86
CA ASN A 31 11.13 10.67 19.23
C ASN A 31 10.48 9.52 20.03
N ASN A 32 10.31 9.78 21.32
CA ASN A 32 9.71 8.90 22.32
C ASN A 32 8.85 9.72 23.30
N ARG A 33 8.23 9.05 24.27
CA ARG A 33 7.33 9.71 25.23
C ARG A 33 8.02 10.84 26.03
N PRO A 34 9.21 10.66 26.63
CA PRO A 34 9.94 11.76 27.28
C PRO A 34 10.14 12.99 26.39
N GLY A 35 10.63 12.83 25.15
CA GLY A 35 10.86 13.97 24.26
C GLY A 35 9.57 14.64 23.79
N PHE A 36 8.48 13.90 23.63
CA PHE A 36 7.17 14.50 23.34
C PHE A 36 6.54 15.21 24.55
N ILE A 37 6.79 14.75 25.78
CA ILE A 37 6.40 15.50 26.98
C ILE A 37 7.19 16.81 27.07
N GLN A 38 8.48 16.78 26.75
CA GLN A 38 9.28 18.00 26.65
C GLN A 38 8.69 18.96 25.61
N LEU A 39 8.36 18.47 24.42
CA LEU A 39 7.70 19.29 23.40
C LEU A 39 6.36 19.85 23.89
N LEU A 40 5.56 19.05 24.62
CA LEU A 40 4.30 19.53 25.19
C LEU A 40 4.51 20.70 26.14
N HIS A 41 5.50 20.61 27.03
CA HIS A 41 5.82 21.71 27.96
C HIS A 41 6.13 23.01 27.21
N GLU A 42 6.97 22.94 26.17
CA GLU A 42 7.29 24.09 25.32
C GLU A 42 6.04 24.67 24.65
N LEU A 43 5.19 23.81 24.07
CA LEU A 43 3.94 24.25 23.42
C LEU A 43 2.96 24.90 24.41
N THR A 44 2.85 24.37 25.64
CA THR A 44 1.95 24.90 26.68
C THR A 44 2.44 26.20 27.32
N ALA A 45 3.69 26.60 27.11
CA ALA A 45 4.21 27.88 27.59
C ALA A 45 3.52 29.07 26.91
N PHE A 46 2.84 28.85 25.78
CA PHE A 46 2.14 29.88 25.01
C PHE A 46 0.66 29.93 25.33
N SER A 47 0.14 31.14 25.56
CA SER A 47 -1.29 31.38 25.83
C SER A 47 -2.20 31.18 24.61
N LYS A 48 -1.62 31.16 23.40
CA LYS A 48 -2.32 30.82 22.14
C LYS A 48 -1.60 29.65 21.49
N HIS A 49 -2.36 28.73 20.89
CA HIS A 49 -1.79 27.61 20.17
C HIS A 49 -0.83 28.09 19.06
N PRO A 50 0.44 27.67 19.10
CA PRO A 50 1.40 28.03 18.06
C PRO A 50 1.09 27.29 16.76
N GLN A 51 1.56 27.82 15.64
CA GLN A 51 1.53 27.10 14.37
C GLN A 51 2.64 26.06 14.34
N ILE A 52 2.31 24.82 14.00
CA ILE A 52 3.30 23.73 13.96
C ILE A 52 3.43 23.24 12.52
N ILE A 53 4.65 23.12 12.02
CA ILE A 53 4.95 22.64 10.67
C ILE A 53 6.10 21.65 10.67
N PHE A 54 5.96 20.57 9.91
CA PHE A 54 7.01 19.59 9.70
C PHE A 54 6.94 18.96 8.31
N GLU A 55 8.06 18.40 7.86
CA GLU A 55 8.11 17.63 6.63
C GLU A 55 7.70 16.16 6.86
N ALA A 56 7.07 15.54 5.86
CA ALA A 56 6.73 14.13 5.90
C ALA A 56 7.98 13.21 5.75
N THR A 57 8.67 12.90 6.85
CA THR A 57 9.79 11.94 6.87
C THR A 57 9.31 10.48 7.05
N GLY A 58 8.64 9.93 6.05
CA GLY A 58 8.27 8.51 5.99
C GLY A 58 7.47 8.01 7.20
N VAL A 59 8.00 7.01 7.92
CA VAL A 59 7.35 6.44 9.12
C VAL A 59 7.64 7.24 10.40
N TYR A 60 8.64 8.11 10.39
CA TYR A 60 9.12 8.78 11.60
C TYR A 60 8.21 9.95 12.01
N SER A 61 7.76 10.75 11.04
CA SER A 61 6.83 11.87 11.28
C SER A 61 5.46 11.44 11.80
N ARG A 62 5.06 10.17 11.60
CA ARG A 62 3.75 9.65 12.07
C ARG A 62 3.60 9.67 13.59
N ARG A 63 4.70 9.53 14.34
CA ARG A 63 4.65 9.57 15.81
C ARG A 63 4.39 10.98 16.33
N LEU A 64 5.08 11.96 15.74
CA LEU A 64 4.85 13.37 16.02
C LEU A 64 3.41 13.76 15.65
N GLN A 65 2.94 13.33 14.48
CA GLN A 65 1.57 13.54 14.06
C GLN A 65 0.56 13.01 15.09
N ALA A 66 0.68 11.73 15.48
CA ALA A 66 -0.23 11.13 16.47
C ALA A 66 -0.20 11.89 17.80
N PHE A 67 0.98 12.28 18.27
CA PHE A 67 1.12 13.10 19.48
C PHE A 67 0.38 14.44 19.36
N LEU A 68 0.56 15.19 18.27
CA LEU A 68 -0.11 16.48 18.09
C LEU A 68 -1.63 16.32 18.04
N GLU A 69 -2.11 15.28 17.38
CA GLU A 69 -3.54 14.95 17.31
C GLU A 69 -4.12 14.59 18.70
N ASP A 70 -3.40 13.77 19.49
CA ASP A 70 -3.83 13.34 20.83
C ASP A 70 -3.97 14.52 21.82
N TYR A 71 -3.13 15.55 21.66
CA TYR A 71 -3.15 16.77 22.49
C TYR A 71 -3.90 17.95 21.83
N GLY A 72 -4.57 17.74 20.70
CA GLY A 72 -5.42 18.74 20.06
C GLY A 72 -4.69 19.93 19.42
N TYR A 73 -3.45 19.74 18.97
CA TYR A 73 -2.69 20.77 18.25
C TYR A 73 -2.91 20.69 16.74
N ASP A 74 -3.20 21.84 16.14
CA ASP A 74 -3.21 22.01 14.69
C ASP A 74 -1.78 21.99 14.13
N TYR A 75 -1.59 21.35 12.99
CA TYR A 75 -0.28 21.22 12.36
C TYR A 75 -0.36 21.21 10.83
N VAL A 76 0.78 21.48 10.20
CA VAL A 76 1.00 21.43 8.76
C VAL A 76 2.04 20.36 8.45
N ILE A 77 1.70 19.44 7.55
CA ILE A 77 2.65 18.47 6.99
C ILE A 77 2.97 18.86 5.56
N LEU A 78 4.24 19.14 5.27
CA LEU A 78 4.70 19.37 3.91
C LEU A 78 5.17 18.09 3.23
N ASN A 79 4.87 17.99 1.94
CA ASN A 79 5.51 17.00 1.07
C ASN A 79 7.00 17.39 0.91
N PRO A 80 7.95 16.44 1.07
CA PRO A 80 9.37 16.68 0.86
C PRO A 80 9.74 17.47 -0.39
N LEU A 81 9.10 17.13 -1.52
CA LEU A 81 9.35 17.82 -2.79
C LEU A 81 8.85 19.26 -2.78
N LYS A 82 7.77 19.53 -2.05
CA LYS A 82 7.22 20.88 -1.90
C LYS A 82 8.09 21.71 -0.96
N ALA A 83 8.43 21.16 0.21
CA ALA A 83 9.33 21.79 1.17
C ALA A 83 10.64 22.22 0.49
N LYS A 84 11.28 21.30 -0.24
CA LYS A 84 12.51 21.59 -0.98
C LYS A 84 12.35 22.74 -2.00
N LYS A 85 11.30 22.72 -2.83
CA LYS A 85 11.07 23.79 -3.82
C LYS A 85 10.84 25.16 -3.18
N GLU A 86 10.09 25.20 -2.08
CA GLU A 86 9.79 26.46 -1.38
C GLU A 86 11.02 26.99 -0.64
N MET A 87 11.91 26.10 -0.15
CA MET A 87 13.22 26.47 0.38
C MET A 87 14.12 27.07 -0.72
N ASP A 88 14.16 26.44 -1.90
CA ASP A 88 15.02 26.86 -3.02
C ASP A 88 14.61 28.23 -3.61
N MET A 89 13.34 28.62 -3.54
CA MET A 89 12.82 29.87 -4.14
C MET A 89 13.06 31.13 -3.32
N GLY A 90 13.49 31.05 -2.05
CA GLY A 90 13.53 32.22 -1.18
C GLY A 90 14.59 32.24 -0.08
N LEU A 91 15.38 31.18 0.09
CA LEU A 91 16.28 31.04 1.25
C LEU A 91 17.70 30.65 0.81
N ARG A 92 18.73 31.34 1.33
CA ARG A 92 20.15 31.02 1.07
C ARG A 92 20.50 29.66 1.68
N HIS A 93 21.05 28.77 0.88
CA HIS A 93 21.37 27.41 1.30
C HIS A 93 22.70 27.35 2.08
N ASN A 94 22.62 27.26 3.41
CA ASN A 94 23.68 26.68 4.25
C ASN A 94 23.09 25.46 4.97
N LYS A 95 23.44 24.26 4.50
CA LYS A 95 22.77 23.01 4.86
C LYS A 95 23.22 22.48 6.23
N THR A 96 22.34 22.54 7.22
CA THR A 96 22.49 21.91 8.54
C THR A 96 21.10 21.47 9.02
N ASP A 97 20.97 20.38 9.79
CA ASP A 97 19.66 19.92 10.31
C ASP A 97 18.92 21.01 11.12
N LYS A 98 19.68 21.96 11.70
CA LYS A 98 19.16 23.13 12.42
C LYS A 98 18.57 24.19 11.50
N THR A 99 19.14 24.35 10.30
CA THR A 99 18.60 25.28 9.31
C THR A 99 17.30 24.75 8.73
N ASP A 100 17.12 23.44 8.59
CA ASP A 100 15.91 22.85 8.01
C ASP A 100 14.66 23.10 8.89
N ALA A 101 14.76 22.90 10.21
CA ALA A 101 13.68 23.23 11.15
C ALA A 101 13.32 24.73 11.13
N TYR A 102 14.32 25.60 11.09
CA TYR A 102 14.11 27.05 10.97
C TYR A 102 13.47 27.44 9.64
N HIS A 103 13.91 26.83 8.53
CA HIS A 103 13.35 27.07 7.20
C HIS A 103 11.89 26.63 7.12
N LEU A 104 11.52 25.50 7.74
CA LEU A 104 10.12 25.09 7.85
C LEU A 104 9.28 26.14 8.59
N ALA A 105 9.75 26.64 9.73
CA ALA A 105 9.06 27.70 10.47
C ALA A 105 8.89 28.98 9.64
N LEU A 106 9.94 29.40 8.93
CA LEU A 106 9.91 30.55 8.02
C LEU A 106 8.90 30.36 6.89
N ILE A 107 8.92 29.19 6.23
CA ILE A 107 8.01 28.86 5.13
C ILE A 107 6.56 28.96 5.59
N GLN A 108 6.22 28.44 6.77
CA GLN A 108 4.87 28.58 7.31
C GLN A 108 4.48 30.03 7.59
N ARG A 109 5.41 30.83 8.10
CA ARG A 109 5.18 32.27 8.33
C ARG A 109 5.01 33.05 7.03
N LEU A 110 5.71 32.68 5.95
CA LEU A 110 5.65 33.36 4.65
C LEU A 110 4.42 32.94 3.83
N TYR A 111 4.16 31.64 3.73
CA TYR A 111 3.18 31.08 2.81
C TYR A 111 1.84 30.70 3.46
N HIS A 112 1.78 30.68 4.80
CA HIS A 112 0.57 30.38 5.57
C HIS A 112 -0.16 29.14 5.06
N HIS A 113 0.54 28.00 5.01
CA HIS A 113 -0.07 26.78 4.49
C HIS A 113 -1.28 26.38 5.32
N PRO A 114 -2.30 25.79 4.66
CA PRO A 114 -3.50 25.35 5.35
C PRO A 114 -3.17 24.22 6.33
N ILE A 115 -3.84 24.25 7.48
CA ILE A 115 -3.76 23.20 8.50
C ILE A 115 -4.16 21.86 7.88
N ASN A 116 -3.45 20.81 8.26
CA ASN A 116 -3.72 19.47 7.77
C ASN A 116 -5.07 18.97 8.32
N GLN A 117 -5.99 18.57 7.43
CA GLN A 117 -7.28 18.06 7.88
C GLN A 117 -7.14 16.71 8.58
N LEU A 118 -7.67 16.63 9.79
CA LEU A 118 -7.67 15.42 10.59
C LEU A 118 -8.54 14.35 9.94
N GLN A 119 -7.92 13.24 9.55
CA GLN A 119 -8.67 12.06 9.15
C GLN A 119 -9.09 11.25 10.37
N SER A 120 -10.32 10.75 10.34
CA SER A 120 -10.81 9.83 11.36
C SER A 120 -9.93 8.59 11.47
N GLN A 121 -9.87 8.00 12.66
CA GLN A 121 -9.11 6.78 12.90
C GLN A 121 -9.55 5.63 11.97
N THR A 122 -10.82 5.60 11.58
CA THR A 122 -11.36 4.64 10.60
C THR A 122 -10.67 4.74 9.24
N TYR A 123 -10.49 5.94 8.68
CA TYR A 123 -9.78 6.11 7.40
C TYR A 123 -8.28 5.79 7.51
N LYS A 124 -7.63 6.19 8.62
CA LYS A 124 -6.21 5.84 8.89
C LYS A 124 -6.00 4.33 8.98
N GLN A 125 -6.92 3.63 9.64
CA GLN A 125 -6.91 2.18 9.77
C GLN A 125 -7.17 1.51 8.41
N LEU A 126 -8.12 2.01 7.62
CA LEU A 126 -8.34 1.53 6.24
C LEU A 126 -7.07 1.66 5.39
N ASN A 127 -6.41 2.82 5.43
CA ASN A 127 -5.16 3.04 4.71
C ASN A 127 -4.08 2.03 5.15
N SER A 128 -3.90 1.85 6.46
CA SER A 128 -2.94 0.89 7.01
C SER A 128 -3.21 -0.55 6.56
N LEU A 129 -4.48 -0.97 6.54
CA LEU A 129 -4.89 -2.28 6.01
C LEU A 129 -4.60 -2.41 4.51
N SER A 130 -4.87 -1.37 3.71
CA SER A 130 -4.54 -1.35 2.26
C SER A 130 -3.04 -1.48 2.02
N ARG A 131 -2.21 -0.78 2.82
CA ARG A 131 -0.75 -0.87 2.73
C ARG A 131 -0.23 -2.25 3.12
N PHE A 132 -0.81 -2.87 4.15
CA PHE A 132 -0.45 -4.24 4.51
C PHE A 132 -0.88 -5.24 3.43
N TYR A 133 -2.04 -5.04 2.80
CA TYR A 133 -2.45 -5.87 1.66
C TYR A 133 -1.44 -5.82 0.50
N ASP A 134 -0.86 -4.66 0.20
CA ASP A 134 0.19 -4.55 -0.82
C ASP A 134 1.47 -5.28 -0.43
N GLN A 135 1.87 -5.24 0.84
CA GLN A 135 3.01 -5.99 1.36
C GLN A 135 2.80 -7.50 1.19
N LEU A 136 1.65 -8.03 1.62
CA LEU A 136 1.31 -9.44 1.42
C LEU A 136 1.22 -9.82 -0.05
N THR A 137 0.80 -8.89 -0.92
CA THR A 137 0.78 -9.13 -2.36
C THR A 137 2.20 -9.24 -2.92
N ALA A 138 3.14 -8.39 -2.47
CA ALA A 138 4.54 -8.49 -2.86
C ALA A 138 5.17 -9.80 -2.35
N ASP A 139 4.90 -10.18 -1.11
CA ASP A 139 5.37 -11.45 -0.53
C ASP A 139 4.84 -12.66 -1.29
N LEU A 140 3.58 -12.61 -1.75
CA LEU A 140 2.97 -13.67 -2.55
C LEU A 140 3.68 -13.81 -3.90
N VAL A 141 3.99 -12.70 -4.58
CA VAL A 141 4.76 -12.74 -5.84
C VAL A 141 6.15 -13.34 -5.61
N MET A 142 6.85 -12.93 -4.55
CA MET A 142 8.16 -13.47 -4.20
C MET A 142 8.10 -14.97 -3.88
N ALA A 143 7.13 -15.40 -3.08
CA ALA A 143 6.95 -16.81 -2.73
C ALA A 143 6.60 -17.66 -3.97
N LYS A 144 5.81 -17.13 -4.90
CA LYS A 144 5.48 -17.81 -6.16
C LYS A 144 6.73 -18.03 -7.01
N ASN A 145 7.58 -17.01 -7.15
CA ASN A 145 8.80 -17.13 -7.95
C ASN A 145 9.77 -18.15 -7.33
N ARG A 146 9.88 -18.17 -6.00
CA ARG A 146 10.71 -19.17 -5.29
C ARG A 146 10.15 -20.58 -5.39
N LEU A 147 8.83 -20.74 -5.36
CA LEU A 147 8.17 -22.02 -5.62
C LEU A 147 8.46 -22.51 -7.04
N HIS A 148 8.27 -21.65 -8.05
CA HIS A 148 8.58 -21.95 -9.45
C HIS A 148 10.02 -22.45 -9.60
N GLN A 149 10.99 -21.76 -8.99
CA GLN A 149 12.39 -22.15 -9.02
C GLN A 149 12.63 -23.54 -8.40
N ALA A 150 12.05 -23.82 -7.23
CA ALA A 150 12.22 -25.12 -6.57
C ALA A 150 11.53 -26.27 -7.34
N LEU A 151 10.42 -25.98 -8.02
CA LEU A 151 9.73 -26.93 -8.90
C LEU A 151 10.59 -27.34 -10.10
N GLN A 152 11.45 -26.45 -10.62
CA GLN A 152 12.33 -26.80 -11.74
C GLN A 152 13.29 -27.96 -11.42
N SER A 153 13.61 -28.20 -10.15
CA SER A 153 14.45 -29.33 -9.75
C SER A 153 13.66 -30.60 -9.46
N THR A 154 12.38 -30.50 -9.11
CA THR A 154 11.60 -31.59 -8.49
C THR A 154 10.44 -32.09 -9.34
N PHE A 155 9.64 -31.17 -9.91
CA PHE A 155 8.49 -31.51 -10.72
C PHE A 155 8.09 -30.33 -11.63
N PRO A 156 8.89 -29.98 -12.66
CA PRO A 156 8.64 -28.83 -13.53
C PRO A 156 7.26 -28.88 -14.21
N GLU A 157 6.87 -30.06 -14.69
CA GLU A 157 5.69 -30.29 -15.52
C GLU A 157 4.39 -30.02 -14.76
N ILE A 158 4.39 -30.05 -13.43
CA ILE A 158 3.20 -29.77 -12.62
C ILE A 158 2.63 -28.37 -12.87
N GLU A 159 3.46 -27.43 -13.33
CA GLU A 159 3.01 -26.07 -13.68
C GLU A 159 2.00 -26.04 -14.83
N ASN A 160 1.97 -27.11 -15.64
CA ASN A 160 1.03 -27.30 -16.73
C ASN A 160 -0.28 -27.97 -16.31
N LEU A 161 -0.46 -28.30 -15.02
CA LEU A 161 -1.66 -28.99 -14.52
C LEU A 161 -2.95 -28.21 -14.83
N PHE A 162 -2.95 -26.91 -14.56
CA PHE A 162 -4.07 -26.01 -14.87
C PHE A 162 -3.67 -24.98 -15.93
N SER A 163 -4.64 -24.24 -16.45
CA SER A 163 -4.38 -23.11 -17.37
C SER A 163 -3.52 -22.01 -16.74
N SER A 164 -3.42 -22.00 -15.41
CA SER A 164 -2.50 -21.13 -14.69
C SER A 164 -2.03 -21.80 -13.40
N ALA A 165 -0.72 -21.76 -13.15
CA ALA A 165 -0.07 -22.22 -11.92
C ALA A 165 -0.35 -21.29 -10.71
N LYS A 166 -1.62 -21.17 -10.32
CA LYS A 166 -2.10 -20.34 -9.20
C LYS A 166 -3.38 -20.88 -8.60
N GLY A 167 -3.65 -20.49 -7.36
CA GLY A 167 -4.90 -20.79 -6.65
C GLY A 167 -4.73 -21.83 -5.55
N LYS A 168 -5.67 -21.85 -4.60
CA LYS A 168 -5.57 -22.67 -3.39
C LYS A 168 -5.47 -24.17 -3.69
N ASN A 169 -6.33 -24.68 -4.58
CA ASN A 169 -6.30 -26.10 -4.95
C ASN A 169 -4.97 -26.50 -5.62
N TYR A 170 -4.40 -25.62 -6.47
CA TYR A 170 -3.09 -25.86 -7.07
C TYR A 170 -1.98 -25.97 -6.02
N TRP A 171 -1.93 -25.04 -5.07
CA TRP A 171 -0.93 -25.10 -4.00
C TRP A 171 -1.16 -26.27 -3.03
N GLN A 172 -2.42 -26.67 -2.77
CA GLN A 172 -2.72 -27.88 -1.98
C GLN A 172 -2.22 -29.15 -2.67
N ILE A 173 -2.34 -29.25 -4.00
CA ILE A 173 -1.78 -30.35 -4.80
C ILE A 173 -0.26 -30.37 -4.68
N ILE A 174 0.41 -29.21 -4.80
CA ILE A 174 1.86 -29.13 -4.64
C ILE A 174 2.32 -29.50 -3.22
N VAL A 175 1.59 -29.08 -2.19
CA VAL A 175 1.90 -29.46 -0.80
C VAL A 175 1.92 -30.98 -0.64
N ARG A 176 0.92 -31.66 -1.21
CA ARG A 176 0.77 -33.12 -1.13
C ARG A 176 1.75 -33.85 -2.05
N TYR A 177 1.99 -33.31 -3.24
CA TYR A 177 2.82 -33.91 -4.29
C TYR A 177 3.92 -32.95 -4.76
N PRO A 178 4.91 -32.63 -3.90
CA PRO A 178 6.01 -31.73 -4.23
C PRO A 178 7.02 -32.33 -5.23
N HIS A 179 6.91 -33.62 -5.54
CA HIS A 179 7.83 -34.35 -6.41
C HIS A 179 7.05 -35.36 -7.25
N CYS A 180 7.42 -35.53 -8.53
CA CYS A 180 6.69 -36.40 -9.47
C CYS A 180 6.58 -37.86 -9.00
N GLU A 181 7.63 -38.39 -8.36
CA GLU A 181 7.65 -39.75 -7.83
C GLU A 181 6.55 -40.01 -6.77
N LEU A 182 6.18 -39.00 -5.99
CA LEU A 182 5.11 -39.13 -4.99
C LEU A 182 3.75 -39.36 -5.65
N VAL A 183 3.53 -38.80 -6.84
CA VAL A 183 2.32 -39.09 -7.63
C VAL A 183 2.40 -40.49 -8.22
N ARG A 184 3.55 -40.91 -8.76
CA ARG A 184 3.72 -42.24 -9.38
C ARG A 184 3.49 -43.39 -8.40
N ARG A 185 3.76 -43.18 -7.11
CA ARG A 185 3.59 -44.17 -6.04
C ARG A 185 2.17 -44.19 -5.45
N GLU A 186 1.33 -43.21 -5.73
CA GLU A 186 -0.02 -43.09 -5.18
C GLU A 186 -1.03 -43.90 -6.00
N ASP A 187 -2.00 -44.54 -5.33
CA ASP A 187 -3.11 -45.19 -6.01
C ASP A 187 -4.07 -44.16 -6.63
N LYS A 188 -4.48 -44.40 -7.87
CA LYS A 188 -5.36 -43.48 -8.62
C LYS A 188 -6.70 -43.24 -7.91
N LYS A 189 -7.30 -44.25 -7.27
CA LYS A 189 -8.57 -44.07 -6.55
C LYS A 189 -8.37 -43.23 -5.30
N GLN A 190 -7.26 -43.45 -4.58
CA GLN A 190 -6.88 -42.62 -3.41
C GLN A 190 -6.66 -41.16 -3.81
N LEU A 191 -5.94 -40.90 -4.90
CA LEU A 191 -5.73 -39.57 -5.45
C LEU A 191 -7.05 -38.86 -5.79
N ILE A 192 -7.98 -39.55 -6.47
CA ILE A 192 -9.30 -38.99 -6.83
C ILE A 192 -10.11 -38.67 -5.57
N ASN A 193 -10.16 -39.57 -4.59
CA ASN A 193 -10.87 -39.36 -3.33
C ASN A 193 -10.31 -38.16 -2.56
N TRP A 194 -8.98 -38.03 -2.51
CA TRP A 194 -8.35 -36.87 -1.88
C TRP A 194 -8.66 -35.57 -2.63
N LEU A 195 -8.59 -35.56 -3.96
CA LEU A 195 -8.95 -34.37 -4.76
C LEU A 195 -10.41 -33.93 -4.53
N MET A 196 -11.34 -34.87 -4.35
CA MET A 196 -12.74 -34.56 -4.03
C MET A 196 -12.93 -33.95 -2.64
N SER A 197 -11.98 -34.15 -1.72
CA SER A 197 -12.01 -33.49 -0.41
C SER A 197 -11.65 -32.00 -0.50
N LEU A 198 -11.02 -31.56 -1.60
CA LEU A 198 -10.71 -30.15 -1.82
C LEU A 198 -11.98 -29.38 -2.20
N LYS A 199 -12.09 -28.16 -1.67
CA LYS A 199 -13.26 -27.31 -1.85
C LYS A 199 -13.54 -27.06 -3.35
N GLY A 200 -14.77 -27.37 -3.77
CA GLY A 200 -15.26 -27.09 -5.12
C GLY A 200 -14.80 -28.06 -6.21
N ILE A 201 -14.26 -29.23 -5.86
CA ILE A 201 -13.88 -30.26 -6.85
C ILE A 201 -14.93 -31.37 -6.88
N ALA A 202 -15.74 -31.39 -7.94
CA ALA A 202 -16.65 -32.50 -8.23
C ALA A 202 -15.89 -33.71 -8.83
N PHE A 203 -16.48 -34.90 -8.76
CA PHE A 203 -15.89 -36.16 -9.23
C PHE A 203 -15.31 -36.09 -10.66
N LYS A 204 -16.08 -35.57 -11.64
CA LYS A 204 -15.63 -35.45 -13.04
C LYS A 204 -14.43 -34.51 -13.20
N HIS A 205 -14.28 -33.52 -12.31
CA HIS A 205 -13.11 -32.65 -12.29
C HIS A 205 -11.93 -33.33 -11.60
N ALA A 206 -12.15 -34.00 -10.47
CA ALA A 206 -11.13 -34.79 -9.78
C ALA A 206 -10.52 -35.85 -10.70
N LEU A 207 -11.34 -36.59 -11.45
CA LEU A 207 -10.88 -37.60 -12.41
C LEU A 207 -9.93 -37.00 -13.47
N ARG A 208 -10.36 -35.93 -14.14
CA ARG A 208 -9.55 -35.23 -15.15
C ARG A 208 -8.24 -34.68 -14.59
N THR A 209 -8.30 -34.11 -13.39
CA THR A 209 -7.10 -33.58 -12.71
C THR A 209 -6.15 -34.70 -12.29
N ALA A 210 -6.67 -35.83 -11.80
CA ALA A 210 -5.86 -37.00 -11.45
C ALA A 210 -5.18 -37.60 -12.68
N ASP A 211 -5.94 -37.81 -13.77
CA ASP A 211 -5.41 -38.32 -15.04
C ASP A 211 -4.25 -37.46 -15.54
N LYS A 212 -4.48 -36.14 -15.59
CA LYS A 212 -3.45 -35.19 -16.04
C LYS A 212 -2.26 -35.11 -15.09
N LEU A 213 -2.48 -35.15 -13.78
CA LEU A 213 -1.39 -35.13 -12.80
C LEU A 213 -0.50 -36.37 -12.92
N ILE A 214 -1.09 -37.55 -13.12
CA ILE A 214 -0.37 -38.80 -13.36
C ILE A 214 0.41 -38.71 -14.68
N GLU A 215 -0.21 -38.24 -15.76
CA GLU A 215 0.45 -38.02 -17.05
C GLU A 215 1.70 -37.14 -16.90
N LEU A 216 1.55 -35.96 -16.29
CA LEU A 216 2.66 -35.03 -16.04
C LEU A 216 3.73 -35.67 -15.15
N ALA A 217 3.32 -36.46 -14.15
CA ALA A 217 4.26 -37.15 -13.28
C ALA A 217 5.11 -38.16 -14.04
N TYR A 218 4.57 -38.87 -15.03
CA TYR A 218 5.36 -39.78 -15.88
C TYR A 218 6.19 -39.07 -16.94
N GLN A 219 5.77 -37.88 -17.39
CA GLN A 219 6.56 -37.03 -18.30
C GLN A 219 7.76 -36.38 -17.59
N ALA A 220 7.60 -36.05 -16.31
CA ALA A 220 8.61 -35.35 -15.54
C ALA A 220 9.91 -36.13 -15.36
N TYR A 221 11.04 -35.44 -15.47
CA TYR A 221 12.34 -35.99 -15.11
C TYR A 221 13.00 -35.08 -14.05
N PRO A 222 12.96 -35.47 -12.76
CA PRO A 222 13.47 -34.63 -11.69
C PRO A 222 15.01 -34.62 -11.70
N VAL A 223 15.57 -33.49 -11.29
CA VAL A 223 17.02 -33.32 -11.09
C VAL A 223 17.48 -33.97 -9.79
N VAL A 224 16.60 -33.99 -8.79
CA VAL A 224 16.89 -34.42 -7.41
C VAL A 224 15.99 -35.58 -6.98
N SER A 225 16.34 -36.24 -5.87
CA SER A 225 15.51 -37.31 -5.30
C SER A 225 14.30 -36.76 -4.53
N CYS A 226 13.31 -37.61 -4.26
CA CYS A 226 12.15 -37.25 -3.45
C CYS A 226 12.46 -36.94 -1.97
N SER A 227 13.71 -37.10 -1.52
CA SER A 227 14.19 -36.83 -0.17
C SER A 227 15.09 -35.58 -0.09
N SER A 228 15.18 -34.79 -1.16
CA SER A 228 16.07 -33.63 -1.22
C SER A 228 15.47 -32.39 -0.55
N ILE A 229 16.33 -31.42 -0.23
CA ILE A 229 15.91 -30.15 0.38
C ILE A 229 14.99 -29.33 -0.51
N GLU A 230 15.10 -29.46 -1.84
CA GLU A 230 14.22 -28.78 -2.80
C GLU A 230 12.75 -29.22 -2.63
N VAL A 231 12.51 -30.48 -2.26
CA VAL A 231 11.16 -30.98 -1.97
C VAL A 231 10.57 -30.28 -0.75
N GLU A 232 11.37 -30.11 0.31
CA GLU A 232 10.96 -29.34 1.50
C GLU A 232 10.72 -27.86 1.16
N GLN A 233 11.54 -27.27 0.29
CA GLN A 233 11.34 -25.89 -0.18
C GLN A 233 10.04 -25.73 -0.95
N VAL A 234 9.71 -26.67 -1.86
CA VAL A 234 8.45 -26.67 -2.60
C VAL A 234 7.27 -26.71 -1.63
N GLN A 235 7.28 -27.61 -0.65
CA GLN A 235 6.22 -27.69 0.36
C GLN A 235 6.13 -26.40 1.18
N TYR A 236 7.26 -25.86 1.64
CA TYR A 236 7.29 -24.62 2.42
C TYR A 236 6.68 -23.45 1.65
N TYR A 237 7.09 -23.22 0.39
CA TYR A 237 6.56 -22.11 -0.40
C TYR A 237 5.09 -22.31 -0.79
N ALA A 238 4.65 -23.54 -1.04
CA ALA A 238 3.24 -23.82 -1.30
C ALA A 238 2.36 -23.54 -0.07
N HIS A 239 2.77 -23.96 1.14
CA HIS A 239 2.09 -23.58 2.39
C HIS A 239 2.11 -22.06 2.60
N ARG A 240 3.25 -21.41 2.34
CA ARG A 240 3.36 -19.95 2.47
C ARG A 240 2.38 -19.23 1.53
N LEU A 241 2.20 -19.71 0.30
CA LEU A 241 1.24 -19.13 -0.65
C LEU A 241 -0.20 -19.30 -0.20
N LEU A 242 -0.56 -20.47 0.36
CA LEU A 242 -1.89 -20.69 0.97
C LEU A 242 -2.15 -19.69 2.09
N ASN A 243 -1.21 -19.58 3.05
CA ASN A 243 -1.32 -18.66 4.18
C ASN A 243 -1.42 -17.19 3.74
N LEU A 244 -0.57 -16.76 2.81
CA LEU A 244 -0.60 -15.39 2.28
C LEU A 244 -1.92 -15.09 1.55
N SER A 245 -2.48 -16.07 0.84
CA SER A 245 -3.79 -15.92 0.19
C SER A 245 -4.91 -15.72 1.20
N ASP A 246 -4.96 -16.54 2.24
CA ASP A 246 -5.97 -16.46 3.30
C ASP A 246 -5.86 -15.14 4.08
N GLN A 247 -4.64 -14.72 4.41
CA GLN A 247 -4.40 -13.43 5.07
C GLN A 247 -4.88 -12.25 4.21
N ARG A 248 -4.63 -12.27 2.89
CA ARG A 248 -5.11 -11.21 1.97
C ARG A 248 -6.63 -11.16 1.90
N GLU A 249 -7.30 -12.30 1.82
CA GLU A 249 -8.77 -12.38 1.83
C GLU A 249 -9.34 -11.83 3.14
N ASN A 250 -8.74 -12.20 4.28
CA ASN A 250 -9.13 -11.69 5.60
C ASN A 250 -8.92 -10.18 5.74
N LEU A 251 -7.85 -9.63 5.17
CA LEU A 251 -7.63 -8.17 5.16
C LEU A 251 -8.72 -7.46 4.36
N ILE A 252 -9.08 -7.96 3.19
CA ILE A 252 -10.17 -7.35 2.39
C ILE A 252 -11.50 -7.42 3.15
N ALA A 253 -11.83 -8.57 3.75
CA ALA A 253 -13.05 -8.69 4.56
C ALA A 253 -13.09 -7.68 5.72
N ARG A 254 -11.97 -7.48 6.42
CA ARG A 254 -11.83 -6.46 7.47
C ARG A 254 -11.96 -5.04 6.92
N MET A 255 -11.34 -4.74 5.78
CA MET A 255 -11.45 -3.43 5.14
C MET A 255 -12.89 -3.14 4.73
N VAL A 256 -13.60 -4.10 4.13
CA VAL A 256 -15.00 -3.94 3.72
C VAL A 256 -15.89 -3.70 4.94
N LYS A 257 -15.74 -4.49 6.01
CA LYS A 257 -16.48 -4.28 7.26
C LYS A 257 -16.26 -2.87 7.83
N LEU A 258 -15.02 -2.41 7.82
CA LEU A 258 -14.66 -1.08 8.33
C LEU A 258 -15.21 0.04 7.42
N ALA A 259 -15.11 -0.11 6.11
CA ALA A 259 -15.62 0.87 5.15
C ALA A 259 -17.14 1.00 5.21
N LYS A 260 -17.87 -0.10 5.40
CA LYS A 260 -19.33 -0.08 5.60
C LYS A 260 -19.80 0.61 6.88
N SER A 261 -18.91 0.80 7.85
CA SER A 261 -19.22 1.57 9.07
C SER A 261 -19.09 3.09 8.89
N LEU A 262 -18.62 3.54 7.72
CA LEU A 262 -18.52 4.97 7.40
C LEU A 262 -19.90 5.54 7.03
N PRO A 263 -20.17 6.82 7.34
CA PRO A 263 -21.53 7.37 7.28
C PRO A 263 -22.08 7.63 5.87
N ASN A 264 -21.26 7.77 4.82
CA ASN A 264 -21.71 8.27 3.51
C ASN A 264 -21.84 7.22 2.41
N TYR A 265 -21.78 5.93 2.78
CA TYR A 265 -21.86 4.85 1.80
C TYR A 265 -20.81 4.98 0.67
N ASP A 266 -19.63 5.52 1.00
CA ASP A 266 -18.57 5.81 0.04
C ASP A 266 -18.10 4.53 -0.70
N LEU A 267 -18.14 3.37 -0.02
CA LEU A 267 -17.80 2.09 -0.62
C LEU A 267 -18.85 1.68 -1.66
N GLU A 268 -20.13 1.72 -1.31
CA GLU A 268 -21.24 1.36 -2.19
C GLU A 268 -21.29 2.27 -3.43
N ASN A 269 -21.05 3.57 -3.24
CA ASN A 269 -20.97 4.53 -4.33
C ASN A 269 -19.83 4.17 -5.30
N LEU A 270 -18.67 3.76 -4.78
CA LEU A 270 -17.55 3.32 -5.62
C LEU A 270 -17.85 1.97 -6.31
N GLU A 271 -18.50 1.03 -5.63
CA GLU A 271 -18.90 -0.27 -6.19
C GLU A 271 -19.97 -0.13 -7.30
N SER A 272 -20.76 0.95 -7.30
CA SER A 272 -21.73 1.22 -8.37
C SER A 272 -21.10 1.57 -9.72
N ILE A 273 -19.80 1.91 -9.75
CA ILE A 273 -19.08 2.19 -11.00
C ILE A 273 -18.81 0.84 -11.69
N PRO A 274 -19.29 0.64 -12.94
CA PRO A 274 -19.03 -0.60 -13.67
C PRO A 274 -17.54 -0.89 -13.74
N GLY A 275 -17.10 -2.09 -13.32
CA GLY A 275 -15.67 -2.46 -13.26
C GLY A 275 -14.97 -2.18 -11.93
N PHE A 276 -15.58 -1.44 -11.00
CA PHE A 276 -15.08 -1.29 -9.63
C PHE A 276 -15.53 -2.46 -8.75
N ALA A 277 -14.82 -3.58 -8.86
CA ALA A 277 -15.02 -4.69 -7.91
C ALA A 277 -14.73 -4.24 -6.46
N GLN A 278 -15.39 -4.86 -5.48
CA GLN A 278 -15.27 -4.55 -4.05
C GLN A 278 -13.83 -4.38 -3.55
N THR A 279 -12.91 -5.25 -3.98
CA THR A 279 -11.48 -5.16 -3.63
C THR A 279 -10.85 -3.88 -4.17
N THR A 280 -11.20 -3.45 -5.37
CA THR A 280 -10.70 -2.19 -5.97
C THR A 280 -11.32 -1.00 -5.25
N ALA A 281 -12.64 -0.99 -5.09
CA ALA A 281 -13.40 0.09 -4.45
C ALA A 281 -12.90 0.37 -3.02
N VAL A 282 -12.84 -0.66 -2.17
CA VAL A 282 -12.42 -0.50 -0.77
C VAL A 282 -10.97 -0.01 -0.64
N ARG A 283 -10.11 -0.41 -1.59
CA ARG A 283 -8.71 0.02 -1.59
C ARG A 283 -8.55 1.43 -2.12
N VAL A 284 -9.32 1.85 -3.13
CA VAL A 284 -9.35 3.24 -3.59
C VAL A 284 -9.82 4.15 -2.45
N LEU A 285 -10.91 3.78 -1.76
CA LEU A 285 -11.40 4.50 -0.59
C LEU A 285 -10.33 4.59 0.52
N ALA A 286 -9.63 3.49 0.79
CA ALA A 286 -8.55 3.46 1.77
C ALA A 286 -7.37 4.39 1.41
N GLU A 287 -7.08 4.61 0.13
CA GLU A 287 -5.99 5.48 -0.32
C GLU A 287 -6.39 6.96 -0.41
N LEU A 288 -7.64 7.25 -0.74
CA LEU A 288 -8.14 8.61 -0.84
C LEU A 288 -8.58 9.17 0.53
N GLY A 289 -9.00 8.30 1.44
CA GLY A 289 -9.58 8.66 2.72
C GLY A 289 -10.95 9.31 2.54
N ASP A 290 -11.28 10.23 3.44
CA ASP A 290 -12.49 11.02 3.31
C ASP A 290 -12.45 11.88 2.04
N LEU A 291 -13.37 11.63 1.09
CA LEU A 291 -13.42 12.37 -0.17
C LEU A 291 -13.85 13.83 0.01
N ARG A 292 -14.57 14.15 1.09
CA ARG A 292 -15.06 15.52 1.37
C ARG A 292 -13.94 16.49 1.73
N ARG A 293 -12.73 16.00 2.03
CA ARG A 293 -11.52 16.83 2.19
C ARG A 293 -11.09 17.54 0.91
N PHE A 294 -11.55 17.05 -0.24
CA PHE A 294 -11.25 17.63 -1.53
C PHE A 294 -12.37 18.57 -1.94
N SER A 295 -12.07 19.87 -2.02
CA SER A 295 -13.06 20.88 -2.41
C SER A 295 -13.53 20.78 -3.86
N ASN A 296 -12.81 20.05 -4.72
CA ASN A 296 -13.20 19.77 -6.10
C ASN A 296 -12.49 18.51 -6.64
N PRO A 297 -12.98 17.91 -7.75
CA PRO A 297 -12.37 16.72 -8.35
C PRO A 297 -10.93 16.93 -8.84
N ASN A 298 -10.56 18.15 -9.27
CA ASN A 298 -9.19 18.42 -9.73
C ASN A 298 -8.17 18.28 -8.59
N LYS A 299 -8.56 18.56 -7.34
CA LYS A 299 -7.71 18.29 -6.17
C LYS A 299 -7.50 16.79 -5.92
N ILE A 300 -8.46 15.95 -6.28
CA ILE A 300 -8.30 14.48 -6.26
C ILE A 300 -7.27 14.08 -7.32
N ASN A 301 -7.39 14.59 -8.55
CA ASN A 301 -6.43 14.33 -9.62
C ASN A 301 -4.99 14.72 -9.23
N ALA A 302 -4.81 15.89 -8.62
CA ALA A 302 -3.52 16.36 -8.11
C ALA A 302 -3.01 15.51 -6.94
N PHE A 303 -3.87 15.12 -6.00
CA PHE A 303 -3.50 14.23 -4.89
C PHE A 303 -3.02 12.87 -5.38
N ILE A 304 -3.66 12.34 -6.42
CA ILE A 304 -3.28 11.08 -7.05
C ILE A 304 -2.04 11.29 -7.94
N GLY A 305 -1.90 12.44 -8.60
CA GLY A 305 -0.83 12.77 -9.55
C GLY A 305 -1.10 12.25 -10.97
N ILE A 306 -2.35 12.30 -11.41
CA ILE A 306 -2.81 11.95 -12.77
C ILE A 306 -3.12 13.17 -13.63
N ASP A 307 -2.94 14.37 -13.08
CA ASP A 307 -3.00 15.61 -13.85
C ASP A 307 -1.86 15.65 -14.90
N PRO A 308 -2.14 16.05 -16.14
CA PRO A 308 -1.10 16.25 -17.15
C PRO A 308 -0.26 17.47 -16.76
N GLY A 309 1.08 17.34 -16.88
CA GLY A 309 1.95 18.51 -16.76
C GLY A 309 1.69 19.49 -17.91
N ARG A 310 1.87 20.78 -17.66
CA ARG A 310 1.81 21.81 -18.70
C ARG A 310 3.20 22.40 -18.92
N TYR A 311 3.63 22.47 -20.17
CA TYR A 311 4.77 23.30 -20.58
C TYR A 311 4.22 24.43 -21.46
N GLN A 312 4.25 25.64 -20.92
CA GLN A 312 3.94 26.88 -21.65
C GLN A 312 5.22 27.70 -21.72
N SER A 313 5.80 27.80 -22.91
CA SER A 313 6.69 28.93 -23.28
C SER A 313 5.91 29.85 -24.21
N GLY A 314 6.29 31.13 -24.30
CA GLY A 314 5.50 32.19 -24.95
C GLY A 314 5.01 31.97 -26.39
N GLU A 315 5.45 30.90 -27.07
CA GLU A 315 5.02 30.50 -28.41
C GLU A 315 4.57 29.02 -28.53
N MET A 316 4.67 28.20 -27.48
CA MET A 316 4.28 26.79 -27.52
C MET A 316 3.57 26.32 -26.24
N GLU A 317 2.36 25.77 -26.43
CA GLU A 317 1.66 24.95 -25.45
C GLU A 317 1.87 23.47 -25.80
N SER A 318 2.45 22.71 -24.87
CA SER A 318 2.47 21.25 -24.99
C SER A 318 2.00 20.58 -23.69
N ASN A 319 1.17 19.55 -23.85
CA ASN A 319 0.78 18.66 -22.76
C ASN A 319 1.94 17.71 -22.47
N LEU A 320 2.47 17.76 -21.26
CA LEU A 320 3.47 16.82 -20.76
C LEU A 320 2.80 15.54 -20.22
N SER A 321 3.62 14.53 -19.96
CA SER A 321 3.17 13.32 -19.26
C SER A 321 2.54 13.65 -17.89
N ILE A 322 1.75 12.71 -17.35
CA ILE A 322 1.22 12.80 -15.98
C ILE A 322 2.31 13.15 -14.97
N THR A 323 1.99 13.98 -13.98
CA THR A 323 2.98 14.53 -13.04
C THR A 323 3.62 13.47 -12.14
N LYS A 324 2.91 12.39 -11.79
CA LYS A 324 3.36 11.29 -10.91
C LYS A 324 3.80 11.72 -9.49
N HIS A 325 3.64 12.99 -9.11
CA HIS A 325 4.05 13.56 -7.81
C HIS A 325 3.09 13.22 -6.63
N GLY A 326 1.93 12.61 -6.90
CA GLY A 326 0.92 12.25 -5.90
C GLY A 326 0.98 10.80 -5.39
N ASN A 327 -0.12 10.31 -4.83
CA ASN A 327 -0.25 8.96 -4.26
C ASN A 327 -0.09 7.86 -5.34
N ALA A 328 1.09 7.26 -5.39
CA ALA A 328 1.45 6.21 -6.35
C ALA A 328 0.59 4.95 -6.23
N VAL A 329 0.09 4.61 -5.03
CA VAL A 329 -0.77 3.44 -4.84
C VAL A 329 -2.17 3.71 -5.39
N ALA A 330 -2.74 4.88 -5.11
CA ALA A 330 -4.01 5.30 -5.70
C ALA A 330 -3.95 5.28 -7.24
N ARG A 331 -2.87 5.80 -7.84
CA ARG A 331 -2.64 5.71 -9.29
C ARG A 331 -2.64 4.28 -9.81
N LYS A 332 -1.87 3.41 -9.17
CA LYS A 332 -1.78 2.00 -9.56
C LYS A 332 -3.14 1.30 -9.48
N LEU A 333 -3.93 1.60 -8.46
CA LEU A 333 -5.29 1.06 -8.31
C LEU A 333 -6.22 1.54 -9.42
N LEU A 334 -6.22 2.85 -9.72
CA LEU A 334 -7.05 3.39 -10.80
C LEU A 334 -6.64 2.86 -12.17
N TYR A 335 -5.33 2.75 -12.44
CA TYR A 335 -4.85 2.12 -13.68
C TYR A 335 -5.36 0.69 -13.84
N ARG A 336 -5.33 -0.10 -12.75
CA ARG A 336 -5.91 -1.45 -12.74
C ARG A 336 -7.43 -1.44 -12.90
N ALA A 337 -8.11 -0.45 -12.31
CA ALA A 337 -9.54 -0.29 -12.43
C ALA A 337 -9.94 -0.10 -13.89
N ILE A 338 -9.24 0.74 -14.67
CA ILE A 338 -9.51 0.94 -16.11
C ILE A 338 -9.54 -0.39 -16.87
N GLY A 339 -8.57 -1.28 -16.65
CA GLY A 339 -8.59 -2.61 -17.28
C GLY A 339 -9.76 -3.50 -16.83
N GLN A 340 -10.31 -3.29 -15.63
CA GLN A 340 -11.55 -3.98 -15.21
C GLN A 340 -12.78 -3.35 -15.84
N ILE A 341 -12.82 -2.02 -15.99
CA ILE A 341 -13.89 -1.29 -16.68
C ILE A 341 -13.97 -1.74 -18.14
N ASP A 342 -12.84 -1.76 -18.86
CA ASP A 342 -12.78 -2.23 -20.26
C ASP A 342 -13.32 -3.66 -20.43
N ASN A 343 -12.97 -4.55 -19.50
CA ASN A 343 -13.49 -5.91 -19.52
C ASN A 343 -14.99 -5.98 -19.17
N ALA A 344 -15.46 -5.17 -18.23
CA ALA A 344 -16.87 -5.10 -17.88
C ALA A 344 -17.71 -4.51 -19.01
N ALA A 345 -17.18 -3.52 -19.75
CA ALA A 345 -17.83 -2.84 -20.86
C ALA A 345 -18.26 -3.80 -21.99
N LYS A 346 -17.51 -4.89 -22.19
CA LYS A 346 -17.84 -5.96 -23.15
C LYS A 346 -19.18 -6.66 -22.85
N THR A 347 -19.64 -6.58 -21.59
CA THR A 347 -20.87 -7.24 -21.11
C THR A 347 -21.93 -6.26 -20.61
N ASN A 348 -21.50 -5.12 -20.06
CA ASN A 348 -22.36 -4.06 -19.55
C ASN A 348 -21.88 -2.72 -20.13
N PRO A 349 -22.58 -2.13 -21.11
CA PRO A 349 -22.18 -0.85 -21.69
C PRO A 349 -22.03 0.22 -20.61
N CYS A 350 -20.88 0.90 -20.60
CA CYS A 350 -20.56 1.95 -19.65
C CYS A 350 -20.11 3.17 -20.45
N HIS A 351 -20.59 4.36 -20.09
CA HIS A 351 -20.21 5.63 -20.74
C HIS A 351 -18.73 6.03 -20.50
N ILE A 352 -17.98 5.24 -19.72
CA ILE A 352 -16.55 5.43 -19.42
C ILE A 352 -15.66 4.66 -20.43
N ALA A 353 -16.20 3.65 -21.12
CA ALA A 353 -15.45 2.76 -22.02
C ALA A 353 -16.03 2.73 -23.43
#